data_AF-A0A2G2R3J0-F1
#
_entry.id   AF-A0A2G2R3J0-F1
#
_cell.length_a   1.000
_cell.length_b   1.000
_cell.length_c   1.000
_cell.angle_alpha   90.00
_cell.angle_beta   90.00
_cell.angle_gamma   90.00
#
_symmetry.space_group_name_H-M   'P 1'
#
loop_
_entity.id
_entity.type
_entity.pdbx_description
1 polymer ?
#
loop_
_entity_poly.entity_id
_entity_poly.type
_entity_poly.pdbx_seq_one_letter_code
_entity_poly.pdbx_strand_id
1 'polypeptide(L)'
;MKKLILLSLFACFMISISAAEAGNPGLRMYGNWCGPGNSMNTAAPIDPLDMACRQHDVCYAQNDFARCGCDIGFMRQLRVLPYPNPQIQIQARAMYDAVAVTPCDNPLGWAEKQRLMWTDIANDTLNGRGSPLDVPLRWMEMLSRSAPTTHP
;
A
#
# COMPACT_ATOMS: atom_id res chain seq x y z
N MET A 1 40.44 51.36 -14.83
CA MET A 1 39.08 50.82 -14.59
C MET A 1 39.19 49.30 -14.53
N LYS A 2 39.04 48.73 -13.34
CA LYS A 2 39.19 47.29 -13.05
C LYS A 2 37.96 46.53 -13.56
N LYS A 3 38.16 45.43 -14.30
CA LYS A 3 37.09 44.53 -14.72
C LYS A 3 37.51 43.06 -14.54
N LEU A 4 36.75 42.41 -13.65
CA LEU A 4 36.40 40.99 -13.57
C LEU A 4 37.56 40.01 -13.27
N ILE A 5 37.78 39.52 -12.04
CA ILE A 5 36.94 38.73 -11.10
C ILE A 5 36.70 37.28 -11.56
N LEU A 6 37.38 36.38 -10.83
CA LEU A 6 37.12 34.97 -10.51
C LEU A 6 36.87 33.98 -11.66
N LEU A 7 37.86 33.11 -11.88
CA LEU A 7 37.65 31.75 -12.35
C LEU A 7 38.54 30.78 -11.55
N SER A 8 37.96 29.63 -11.20
CA SER A 8 38.58 28.43 -10.63
C SER A 8 38.66 28.29 -9.11
N LEU A 9 37.51 28.40 -8.44
CA LEU A 9 37.21 27.64 -7.22
C LEU A 9 35.92 26.86 -7.45
N PHE A 10 35.97 25.79 -8.24
CA PHE A 10 34.89 24.80 -8.31
C PHE A 10 35.43 23.44 -8.75
N ALA A 11 36.43 22.94 -8.02
CA ALA A 11 36.76 21.52 -8.00
C ALA A 11 36.17 20.89 -6.74
N CYS A 12 34.88 21.11 -6.50
CA CYS A 12 34.13 20.35 -5.49
C CYS A 12 33.47 19.17 -6.19
N PHE A 13 34.10 18.00 -6.02
CA PHE A 13 33.40 16.78 -5.61
C PHE A 13 32.28 16.30 -6.54
N MET A 14 32.63 15.90 -7.76
CA MET A 14 31.79 14.95 -8.51
C MET A 14 32.09 13.53 -8.01
N ILE A 15 31.73 13.23 -6.76
CA ILE A 15 31.46 11.84 -6.40
C ILE A 15 30.08 11.55 -6.97
N SER A 16 30.05 10.84 -8.09
CA SER A 16 28.85 10.16 -8.54
C SER A 16 28.48 9.14 -7.46
N ILE A 17 27.54 9.51 -6.60
CA ILE A 17 26.82 8.53 -5.79
C ILE A 17 25.97 7.76 -6.80
N SER A 18 26.50 6.64 -7.28
CA SER A 18 25.66 5.59 -7.85
C SER A 18 24.78 5.11 -6.71
N ALA A 19 23.56 5.65 -6.62
CA ALA A 19 22.50 4.97 -5.91
C ALA A 19 22.32 3.64 -6.65
N ALA A 20 22.92 2.57 -6.11
CA ALA A 20 22.48 1.24 -6.45
C ALA A 20 20.98 1.23 -6.14
N GLU A 21 20.16 1.18 -7.17
CA GLU A 21 18.75 0.83 -7.06
C GLU A 21 18.73 -0.63 -6.63
N ALA A 22 19.01 -0.85 -5.34
CA ALA A 22 18.58 -2.04 -4.65
C ALA A 22 17.07 -1.98 -4.76
N GLY A 23 16.52 -2.69 -5.76
CA GLY A 23 15.09 -2.84 -5.96
C GLY A 23 14.47 -3.07 -4.60
N ASN A 24 13.60 -2.14 -4.19
CA ASN A 24 13.00 -2.15 -2.88
C ASN A 24 12.44 -3.56 -2.65
N PRO A 25 13.02 -4.37 -1.73
CA PRO A 25 12.48 -5.70 -1.49
C PRO A 25 11.04 -5.47 -1.04
N GLY A 26 10.09 -5.87 -1.89
CA GLY A 26 8.67 -5.72 -1.61
C GLY A 26 8.37 -6.12 -0.17
N LEU A 27 7.59 -5.32 0.54
CA LEU A 27 7.22 -5.68 1.91
C LEU A 27 6.06 -6.67 1.82
N ARG A 28 6.27 -7.92 2.23
CA ARG A 28 5.19 -8.92 2.27
C ARG A 28 4.44 -8.77 3.58
N MET A 29 3.20 -8.32 3.47
CA MET A 29 2.31 -8.09 4.62
C MET A 29 1.56 -9.37 4.99
N TYR A 30 1.14 -10.13 3.98
CA TYR A 30 0.38 -11.36 4.14
C TYR A 30 0.45 -12.23 2.87
N GLY A 31 0.42 -13.56 3.05
CA GLY A 31 0.30 -14.50 1.94
C GLY A 31 1.38 -14.34 0.86
N ASN A 32 1.03 -14.66 -0.37
CA ASN A 32 1.93 -14.56 -1.52
C ASN A 32 1.84 -13.21 -2.25
N TRP A 33 0.74 -12.48 -2.10
CA TRP A 33 0.40 -11.32 -2.92
C TRP A 33 0.26 -10.03 -2.12
N CYS A 34 -0.21 -10.07 -0.87
CA CYS A 34 -0.49 -8.82 -0.15
C CYS A 34 0.78 -8.08 0.27
N GLY A 35 1.00 -6.90 -0.33
CA GLY A 35 2.03 -5.95 0.10
C GLY A 35 2.57 -5.06 -1.02
N PRO A 36 3.17 -3.90 -0.69
CA PRO A 36 3.74 -3.01 -1.69
C PRO A 36 4.93 -3.66 -2.42
N GLY A 37 5.00 -3.46 -3.73
CA GLY A 37 6.10 -3.98 -4.55
C GLY A 37 5.97 -5.46 -4.93
N ASN A 38 4.87 -6.14 -4.58
CA ASN A 38 4.55 -7.47 -5.09
C ASN A 38 3.96 -7.40 -6.52
N SER A 39 4.62 -6.73 -7.45
CA SER A 39 4.18 -6.78 -8.85
C SER A 39 4.54 -8.14 -9.44
N MET A 40 3.53 -8.99 -9.61
CA MET A 40 3.55 -10.29 -10.29
C MET A 40 4.34 -11.39 -9.56
N ASN A 41 3.64 -12.14 -8.72
CA ASN A 41 4.07 -13.45 -8.22
C ASN A 41 3.54 -14.59 -9.13
N THR A 42 4.12 -15.79 -9.07
CA THR A 42 3.58 -17.00 -9.73
C THR A 42 2.92 -17.97 -8.74
N ALA A 43 3.12 -17.78 -7.45
CA ALA A 43 2.53 -18.61 -6.41
C ALA A 43 1.00 -18.47 -6.36
N ALA A 44 0.32 -19.58 -6.12
CA ALA A 44 -1.13 -19.60 -5.94
C ALA A 44 -1.51 -18.82 -4.67
N PRO A 45 -2.64 -18.08 -4.67
CA PRO A 45 -3.16 -17.48 -3.45
C PRO A 45 -3.44 -18.55 -2.38
N ILE A 46 -3.09 -18.26 -1.12
CA ILE A 46 -3.25 -19.23 -0.02
C ILE A 46 -4.64 -19.19 0.62
N ASP A 47 -5.38 -18.09 0.47
CA ASP A 47 -6.73 -17.91 1.01
C ASP A 47 -7.52 -16.81 0.25
N PRO A 48 -8.76 -16.48 0.66
CA PRO A 48 -9.55 -15.42 0.02
C PRO A 48 -8.94 -14.01 0.10
N LEU A 49 -8.20 -13.67 1.16
CA LEU A 49 -7.54 -12.36 1.28
C LEU A 49 -6.39 -12.26 0.28
N ASP A 50 -5.55 -13.29 0.22
CA ASP A 50 -4.42 -13.37 -0.70
C ASP A 50 -4.90 -13.35 -2.17
N MET A 51 -6.06 -13.95 -2.45
CA MET A 51 -6.69 -13.90 -3.77
C MET A 51 -7.17 -12.48 -4.13
N ALA A 52 -7.70 -11.73 -3.16
CA ALA A 52 -8.11 -10.34 -3.37
C ALA A 52 -6.88 -9.45 -3.65
N CYS A 53 -5.78 -9.65 -2.93
CA CYS A 53 -4.51 -8.96 -3.19
C CYS A 53 -3.99 -9.26 -4.60
N ARG A 54 -3.99 -10.54 -5.02
CA ARG A 54 -3.64 -10.92 -6.40
C ARG A 54 -4.48 -10.19 -7.45
N GLN A 55 -5.79 -10.08 -7.22
CA GLN A 55 -6.69 -9.40 -8.15
C GLN A 55 -6.42 -7.89 -8.21
N HIS A 56 -6.08 -7.27 -7.07
CA HIS A 56 -5.65 -5.87 -7.00
C HIS A 56 -4.34 -5.63 -7.77
N ASP A 57 -3.32 -6.46 -7.54
CA ASP A 57 -2.03 -6.37 -8.24
C ASP A 57 -2.18 -6.55 -9.76
N VAL A 58 -3.00 -7.52 -10.18
CA VAL A 58 -3.31 -7.74 -11.60
C VAL A 58 -4.06 -6.53 -12.20
N CYS A 59 -4.97 -5.92 -11.45
CA CYS A 59 -5.68 -4.72 -11.90
C CYS A 59 -4.71 -3.56 -12.16
N TYR A 60 -3.76 -3.32 -11.26
CA TYR A 60 -2.70 -2.33 -11.47
C TYR A 60 -1.82 -2.66 -12.67
N ALA A 61 -1.44 -3.93 -12.85
CA ALA A 61 -0.64 -4.35 -14.00
C ALA A 61 -1.35 -4.10 -15.35
N GLN A 62 -2.68 -4.17 -15.38
CA GLN A 62 -3.48 -3.98 -16.58
C GLN A 62 -3.88 -2.53 -16.85
N ASN A 63 -4.00 -1.70 -15.81
CA ASN A 63 -4.59 -0.37 -15.89
C ASN A 63 -3.65 0.76 -15.49
N ASP A 64 -2.37 0.49 -15.20
CA ASP A 64 -1.40 1.39 -14.55
C ASP A 64 -1.48 1.40 -13.02
N PHE A 65 -0.36 1.75 -12.40
CA PHE A 65 -0.25 1.90 -10.95
C PHE A 65 -1.12 3.07 -10.44
N ALA A 66 -1.61 2.95 -9.22
CA ALA A 66 -2.42 3.96 -8.53
C ALA A 66 -3.75 4.33 -9.23
N ARG A 67 -4.35 3.40 -9.99
CA ARG A 67 -5.72 3.59 -10.49
C ARG A 67 -6.75 3.47 -9.36
N CYS A 68 -7.53 4.52 -9.12
CA CYS A 68 -8.54 4.51 -8.05
C CYS A 68 -9.57 3.39 -8.23
N GLY A 69 -9.91 3.01 -9.48
CA GLY A 69 -10.85 1.92 -9.75
C GLY A 69 -10.39 0.57 -9.19
N CYS A 70 -9.09 0.27 -9.26
CA CYS A 70 -8.51 -0.94 -8.69
C CYS A 70 -8.61 -0.92 -7.16
N ASP A 71 -8.27 0.21 -6.52
CA ASP A 71 -8.35 0.37 -5.07
C ASP A 71 -9.76 0.25 -4.54
N ILE A 72 -10.72 0.91 -5.19
CA ILE A 72 -12.14 0.87 -4.82
C ILE A 72 -12.69 -0.55 -4.96
N GLY A 73 -12.33 -1.25 -6.04
CA GLY A 73 -12.70 -2.66 -6.24
C GLY A 73 -12.16 -3.56 -5.13
N PHE A 74 -10.88 -3.43 -4.81
CA PHE A 74 -10.23 -4.16 -3.72
C PHE A 74 -10.88 -3.87 -2.37
N MET A 75 -11.07 -2.59 -2.02
CA MET A 75 -11.75 -2.18 -0.79
C MET A 75 -13.15 -2.79 -0.67
N ARG A 76 -13.94 -2.81 -1.75
CA ARG A 76 -15.28 -3.41 -1.75
C ARG A 76 -15.23 -4.93 -1.55
N GLN A 77 -14.25 -5.60 -2.13
CA GLN A 77 -14.05 -7.03 -1.93
C GLN A 77 -13.76 -7.36 -0.46
N LEU A 78 -12.83 -6.62 0.18
CA LEU A 78 -12.45 -6.83 1.58
C LEU A 78 -13.63 -6.71 2.57
N ARG A 79 -14.71 -5.99 2.22
CA ARG A 79 -15.90 -5.84 3.07
C ARG A 79 -16.74 -7.12 3.18
N VAL A 80 -16.60 -8.04 2.22
CA VAL A 80 -17.48 -9.22 2.10
C VAL A 80 -16.72 -10.54 2.10
N LEU A 81 -15.38 -10.52 2.21
CA LEU A 81 -14.59 -11.75 2.23
C LEU A 81 -14.89 -12.59 3.48
N PRO A 82 -15.00 -13.92 3.33
CA PRO A 82 -14.93 -14.83 4.47
C PRO A 82 -13.47 -14.94 4.92
N TYR A 83 -13.18 -14.51 6.15
CA TYR A 83 -11.85 -14.62 6.73
C TYR A 83 -11.69 -15.93 7.52
N PRO A 84 -10.56 -16.64 7.36
CA PRO A 84 -10.34 -17.92 8.04
C PRO A 84 -10.18 -17.78 9.56
N ASN A 85 -9.76 -16.60 10.04
CA ASN A 85 -9.72 -16.27 11.47
C ASN A 85 -9.73 -14.74 11.69
N PRO A 86 -9.97 -14.27 12.93
CA PRO A 86 -10.01 -12.84 13.25
C PRO A 86 -8.70 -12.09 13.00
N GLN A 87 -7.55 -12.75 13.13
CA GLN A 87 -6.25 -12.11 12.91
C GLN A 87 -6.07 -11.71 11.43
N ILE A 88 -6.46 -12.59 10.50
CA ILE A 88 -6.43 -12.28 9.06
C ILE A 88 -7.45 -11.20 8.71
N GLN A 89 -8.61 -11.18 9.37
CA GLN A 89 -9.59 -10.09 9.21
C GLN A 89 -9.01 -8.74 9.67
N ILE A 90 -8.27 -8.70 10.78
CA ILE A 90 -7.60 -7.49 11.27
C ILE A 90 -6.54 -7.00 10.26
N GLN A 91 -5.74 -7.92 9.72
CA GLN A 91 -4.75 -7.58 8.67
C GLN A 91 -5.43 -7.04 7.41
N ALA A 92 -6.51 -7.67 6.94
CA ALA A 92 -7.29 -7.18 5.82
C ALA A 92 -7.85 -5.77 6.07
N ARG A 93 -8.34 -5.51 7.30
CA ARG A 93 -8.83 -4.18 7.66
C ARG A 93 -7.71 -3.14 7.69
N ALA A 94 -6.51 -3.50 8.15
CA ALA A 94 -5.34 -2.64 8.09
C ALA A 94 -4.98 -2.27 6.63
N MET A 95 -5.05 -3.23 5.70
CA MET A 95 -4.83 -3.01 4.27
C MET A 95 -5.90 -2.12 3.66
N TYR A 96 -7.18 -2.36 3.99
CA TYR A 96 -8.30 -1.52 3.58
C TYR A 96 -8.08 -0.06 4.01
N ASP A 97 -7.69 0.17 5.26
CA ASP A 97 -7.44 1.50 5.80
C ASP A 97 -6.24 2.18 5.12
N ALA A 98 -5.17 1.41 4.86
CA ALA A 98 -3.97 1.92 4.18
C ALA A 98 -4.30 2.34 2.74
N VAL A 99 -4.98 1.46 1.98
CA VAL A 99 -5.42 1.76 0.62
C VAL A 99 -6.31 2.99 0.62
N ALA A 100 -7.26 3.11 1.55
CA ALA A 100 -8.17 4.25 1.61
C ALA A 100 -7.46 5.61 1.64
N VAL A 101 -6.35 5.72 2.38
CA VAL A 101 -5.59 6.97 2.54
C VAL A 101 -4.52 7.20 1.48
N THR A 102 -4.12 6.18 0.73
CA THR A 102 -3.16 6.33 -0.37
C THR A 102 -3.76 7.14 -1.53
N PRO A 103 -3.11 8.21 -2.02
CA PRO A 103 -3.54 8.93 -3.21
C PRO A 103 -3.59 8.03 -4.46
N CYS A 104 -4.47 8.35 -5.41
CA CYS A 104 -4.65 7.63 -6.67
C CYS A 104 -4.93 8.59 -7.84
N ASP A 105 -5.09 8.07 -9.05
CA ASP A 105 -5.05 8.78 -10.34
C ASP A 105 -6.06 9.92 -10.53
N ASN A 106 -7.14 9.98 -9.73
CA ASN A 106 -8.11 11.05 -9.83
C ASN A 106 -8.77 11.44 -8.48
N PRO A 107 -9.12 12.72 -8.28
CA PRO A 107 -9.61 13.22 -6.99
C PRO A 107 -10.98 12.67 -6.59
N LEU A 108 -11.88 12.39 -7.55
CA LEU A 108 -13.20 11.84 -7.26
C LEU A 108 -13.11 10.38 -6.80
N GLY A 109 -12.23 9.60 -7.40
CA GLY A 109 -11.92 8.24 -6.97
C GLY A 109 -11.28 8.21 -5.59
N TRP A 110 -10.35 9.12 -5.30
CA TRP A 110 -9.78 9.24 -3.96
C TRP A 110 -10.84 9.64 -2.91
N ALA A 111 -11.75 10.56 -3.26
CA ALA A 111 -12.88 10.91 -2.40
C ALA A 111 -13.81 9.71 -2.13
N GLU A 112 -14.04 8.84 -3.11
CA GLU A 112 -14.82 7.61 -2.92
C GLU A 112 -14.14 6.64 -1.95
N LYS A 113 -12.81 6.49 -2.03
CA LYS A 113 -12.03 5.68 -1.07
C LYS A 113 -12.19 6.20 0.36
N GLN A 114 -12.08 7.52 0.54
CA GLN A 114 -12.30 8.18 1.83
C GLN A 114 -13.74 7.97 2.32
N ARG A 115 -14.75 8.14 1.43
CA ARG A 115 -16.16 7.92 1.76
C ARG A 115 -16.41 6.49 2.26
N LEU A 116 -15.85 5.48 1.59
CA LEU A 116 -15.95 4.09 1.99
C LEU A 116 -15.38 3.88 3.40
N MET A 117 -14.15 4.35 3.65
CA MET A 117 -13.50 4.21 4.95
C MET A 117 -14.26 4.90 6.07
N TRP A 118 -14.64 6.16 5.90
CA TRP A 118 -15.35 6.91 6.95
C TRP A 118 -16.75 6.34 7.22
N THR A 119 -17.44 5.83 6.20
CA THR A 119 -18.73 5.15 6.37
C THR A 119 -18.55 3.87 7.19
N ASP A 120 -17.53 3.06 6.89
CA ASP A 120 -17.30 1.80 7.59
C ASP A 120 -16.81 2.02 9.03
N ILE A 121 -15.96 3.03 9.28
CA ILE A 121 -15.57 3.45 10.64
C ILE A 121 -16.79 3.91 11.44
N ALA A 122 -17.63 4.79 10.87
CA ALA A 122 -18.84 5.25 11.55
C ALA A 122 -19.79 4.09 11.87
N ASN A 123 -19.99 3.16 10.92
CA ASN A 123 -20.80 1.97 11.14
C ASN A 123 -20.22 1.09 12.24
N ASP A 124 -18.91 0.90 12.31
CA ASP A 124 -18.30 0.09 13.37
C ASP A 124 -18.43 0.75 14.75
N THR A 125 -18.26 2.06 14.83
CA THR A 125 -18.46 2.81 16.07
C THR A 125 -19.90 2.73 16.56
N LEU A 126 -20.88 2.93 15.67
CA LEU A 126 -22.30 2.86 16.02
C LEU A 126 -22.76 1.48 16.47
N ASN A 127 -22.08 0.42 16.01
CA ASN A 127 -22.41 -0.96 16.36
C ASN A 127 -21.47 -1.56 17.43
N GLY A 128 -20.60 -0.76 18.06
CA GLY A 128 -19.66 -1.23 19.08
C GLY A 128 -18.62 -2.24 18.56
N ARG A 129 -18.31 -2.23 17.27
CA ARG A 129 -17.32 -3.13 16.63
C ARG A 129 -15.91 -2.55 16.60
N GLY A 130 -15.76 -1.23 16.83
CA GLY A 130 -14.46 -0.57 16.84
C GLY A 130 -14.57 0.95 16.86
N SER A 131 -13.43 1.62 16.92
CA SER A 131 -13.30 3.07 16.95
C SER A 131 -12.38 3.60 15.84
N PRO A 132 -12.45 4.89 15.50
CA PRO A 132 -11.46 5.51 14.61
C PRO A 132 -10.02 5.37 15.14
N LEU A 133 -9.83 5.28 16.46
CA LEU A 133 -8.52 5.13 17.10
C LEU A 133 -7.90 3.75 16.90
N ASP A 134 -8.66 2.80 16.35
CA ASP A 134 -8.16 1.47 16.06
C ASP A 134 -7.37 1.42 14.73
N VAL A 135 -7.49 2.44 13.87
CA VAL A 135 -6.76 2.50 12.59
C VAL A 135 -5.23 2.45 12.80
N PRO A 136 -4.61 3.31 13.65
CA PRO A 136 -3.18 3.21 13.92
C PRO A 136 -2.77 1.87 14.54
N LEU A 137 -3.59 1.31 15.43
CA LEU A 137 -3.31 0.02 16.09
C LEU A 137 -3.27 -1.12 15.07
N ARG A 138 -4.22 -1.15 14.12
CA ARG A 138 -4.25 -2.15 13.04
C ARG A 138 -3.02 -2.05 12.13
N TRP A 139 -2.57 -0.84 11.81
CA TRP A 139 -1.36 -0.65 11.02
C TRP A 139 -0.10 -1.12 11.75
N MET A 140 0.04 -0.79 13.03
CA MET A 140 1.15 -1.26 13.85
C MET A 140 1.22 -2.79 13.89
N GLU A 141 0.07 -3.44 14.08
CA GLU A 141 -0.06 -4.89 14.11
C GLU A 141 0.25 -5.54 12.75
N MET A 142 -0.20 -4.93 11.66
CA MET A 142 0.10 -5.41 10.31
C MET A 142 1.60 -5.32 10.01
N LEU A 143 2.23 -4.17 10.32
CA LEU A 143 3.65 -3.93 10.07
C LEU A 143 4.56 -4.80 10.96
N SER A 144 4.19 -5.05 12.21
CA SER A 144 4.97 -5.91 13.13
C SER A 144 5.06 -7.37 12.67
N ARG A 145 4.13 -7.80 11.82
CA ARG A 145 4.05 -9.16 11.26
C ARG A 145 4.58 -9.29 9.84
N SER A 146 4.98 -8.17 9.23
CA SER A 146 5.41 -8.13 7.83
C SER A 146 6.87 -8.55 7.70
N ALA A 147 7.21 -9.23 6.59
CA ALA A 147 8.56 -9.69 6.31
C ALA A 147 9.10 -9.04 5.02
N PRO A 148 10.39 -8.66 4.94
CA PRO A 148 11.01 -8.25 3.69
C PRO A 148 10.98 -9.40 2.66
N THR A 149 10.62 -9.15 1.41
CA THR A 149 10.76 -10.18 0.37
C THR A 149 12.22 -10.35 0.00
N THR A 150 12.78 -11.53 0.23
CA THR A 150 14.02 -11.93 -0.45
C THR A 150 13.65 -12.48 -1.83
N HIS A 151 13.94 -11.72 -2.90
CA HIS A 151 13.86 -12.26 -4.26
C HIS A 151 14.92 -13.37 -4.41
N PRO A 152 14.59 -14.58 -4.91
CA PRO A 152 15.57 -15.49 -5.47
C PRO A 152 16.13 -14.99 -6.81
#